data_AF-A0AA37QDY2-F1
#
_entry.id   AF-A0AA37QDY2-F1
#
_cell.length_a   1.000
_cell.length_b   1.000
_cell.length_c   1.000
_cell.angle_alpha   90.00
_cell.angle_beta   90.00
_cell.angle_gamma   90.00
#
_symmetry.space_group_name_H-M   'P 1'
#
loop_
_entity.id
_entity.type
_entity.pdbx_description
1 polymer ?
#
loop_
_entity_poly.entity_id
_entity_poly.type
_entity_poly.pdbx_seq_one_letter_code
_entity_poly.pdbx_strand_id
1 'polypeptide(L)'
;MTDSQRVRAIALIGAMDGARHLTHTTNFPLDPAKMLPAADVLLLVAGEDAESPGAMLFRYTAHGEIGGDTWHPTAADAREQAGEEYRDALGEWIDVPDDVADAHAFAVQYAAERLDGRDDR
;
A
#
# COMPACT_ATOMS: atom_id res chain seq x y z
N MET A 1 1.13 29.14 12.45
CA MET A 1 1.86 28.49 11.34
C MET A 1 1.17 27.16 11.19
N THR A 2 0.29 27.07 10.20
CA THR A 2 -0.63 25.95 10.04
C THR A 2 0.19 24.74 9.63
N ASP A 3 0.12 23.69 10.44
CA ASP A 3 0.81 22.43 10.21
C ASP A 3 0.25 21.81 8.94
N SER A 4 1.05 21.87 7.87
CA SER A 4 0.76 21.30 6.56
C SER A 4 0.95 19.79 6.61
N GLN A 5 -0.02 19.09 7.19
CA GLN A 5 0.08 17.66 7.45
C GLN A 5 -0.45 16.88 6.24
N ARG A 6 0.46 16.48 5.34
CA ARG A 6 0.16 15.51 4.29
C ARG A 6 -0.25 14.20 4.94
N VAL A 7 -1.42 13.68 4.60
CA VAL A 7 -1.86 12.37 5.09
C VAL A 7 -1.00 11.30 4.43
N ARG A 8 -0.17 10.65 5.23
CA ARG A 8 0.69 9.55 4.82
C ARG A 8 0.40 8.37 5.72
N ALA A 9 0.06 7.23 5.14
CA ALA A 9 -0.26 6.03 5.91
C ALA A 9 0.26 4.79 5.20
N ILE A 10 0.62 3.77 5.96
CA ILE A 10 1.05 2.47 5.45
C ILE A 10 0.17 1.35 6.00
N ALA A 11 0.02 0.27 5.25
CA ALA A 11 -0.64 -0.94 5.71
C ALA A 11 0.15 -2.17 5.23
N LEU A 12 0.42 -3.10 6.15
CA LEU A 12 1.04 -4.37 5.76
C LEU A 12 0.04 -5.29 5.09
N ILE A 13 0.54 -6.11 4.19
CA ILE A 13 -0.23 -7.18 3.57
C ILE A 13 0.25 -8.50 4.19
N GLY A 14 -0.68 -9.20 4.84
CA GLY A 14 -0.43 -10.52 5.42
C GLY A 14 -0.26 -11.61 4.36
N ALA A 15 0.01 -12.84 4.81
CA ALA A 15 0.01 -14.00 3.94
C ALA A 15 -1.38 -14.17 3.32
N MET A 16 -1.51 -13.95 2.01
CA MET A 16 -2.74 -14.27 1.31
C MET A 16 -2.91 -15.79 1.27
N ASP A 17 -3.91 -16.30 1.98
CA ASP A 17 -4.29 -17.71 1.92
C ASP A 17 -4.81 -18.02 0.51
N GLY A 18 -3.93 -18.52 -0.35
CA GLY A 18 -4.25 -19.37 -1.51
C GLY A 18 -5.02 -18.80 -2.71
N ALA A 19 -5.63 -17.61 -2.67
CA ALA A 19 -6.37 -17.08 -3.82
C ALA A 19 -6.22 -15.57 -3.99
N ARG A 20 -5.33 -15.17 -4.90
CA ARG A 20 -5.23 -13.79 -5.41
C ARG A 20 -6.57 -13.39 -6.03
N HIS A 21 -7.36 -12.58 -5.34
CA HIS A 21 -8.51 -11.90 -5.94
C HIS A 21 -8.06 -10.55 -6.50
N LEU A 22 -7.18 -10.58 -7.51
CA LEU A 22 -6.90 -9.41 -8.34
C LEU A 22 -8.12 -9.17 -9.22
N THR A 23 -9.10 -8.43 -8.71
CA THR A 23 -10.36 -8.05 -9.38
C THR A 23 -10.17 -7.02 -10.50
N HIS A 24 -8.95 -6.75 -10.96
CA HIS A 24 -8.73 -5.81 -12.06
C HIS A 24 -8.81 -6.47 -13.46
N THR A 25 -8.92 -7.79 -13.57
CA THR A 25 -9.07 -8.45 -14.88
C THR A 25 -10.10 -9.58 -14.84
N THR A 26 -11.37 -9.25 -14.65
CA THR A 26 -12.46 -10.24 -14.59
C THR A 26 -12.63 -11.09 -15.87
N ASN A 27 -11.87 -10.85 -16.96
CA ASN A 27 -12.04 -11.60 -18.22
C ASN A 27 -10.79 -11.94 -19.05
N PHE A 28 -9.56 -11.79 -18.53
CA PHE A 28 -8.35 -12.22 -19.24
C PHE A 28 -7.43 -13.03 -18.33
N PRO A 29 -7.03 -14.28 -18.70
CA PRO A 29 -6.01 -14.99 -17.93
C PRO A 29 -4.70 -14.21 -18.03
N LEU A 30 -4.33 -13.54 -16.94
CA LEU A 30 -3.03 -12.88 -16.83
C LEU A 30 -1.97 -13.96 -16.71
N ASP A 31 -1.01 -13.91 -17.62
CA ASP A 31 0.19 -14.73 -17.57
C ASP A 31 0.88 -14.50 -16.22
N PRO A 32 1.13 -15.53 -15.40
CA PRO A 32 1.78 -15.38 -14.10
C PRO A 32 3.16 -14.74 -14.18
N ALA A 33 3.86 -14.86 -15.32
CA ALA A 33 5.14 -14.17 -15.57
C ALA A 33 5.00 -12.66 -15.84
N LYS A 34 3.76 -12.18 -16.07
CA LYS A 34 3.43 -10.76 -16.26
C LYS A 34 2.75 -10.15 -15.04
N MET A 35 2.58 -10.92 -13.97
CA MET A 35 2.06 -10.39 -12.72
C MET A 35 3.16 -9.59 -12.02
N LEU A 36 2.82 -8.38 -11.60
CA LEU A 36 3.65 -7.61 -10.68
C LEU A 36 3.88 -8.43 -9.40
N PRO A 37 5.04 -8.24 -8.73
CA PRO A 37 5.31 -8.94 -7.48
C PRO A 37 4.19 -8.65 -6.46
N ALA A 38 3.90 -9.65 -5.61
CA ALA A 38 2.92 -9.46 -4.56
C ALA A 38 3.43 -8.37 -3.61
N ALA A 39 2.58 -7.37 -3.36
CA ALA A 39 2.94 -6.33 -2.42
C ALA A 39 2.89 -6.88 -0.99
N ASP A 40 3.89 -6.49 -0.21
CA ASP A 40 4.00 -6.75 1.23
C ASP A 40 3.54 -5.55 2.05
N VAL A 41 3.55 -4.36 1.45
CA VAL A 41 3.12 -3.12 2.07
C VAL A 41 2.50 -2.16 1.07
N LEU A 42 1.48 -1.45 1.53
CA LEU A 42 0.87 -0.33 0.85
C LEU A 42 1.36 0.97 1.48
N LEU A 43 1.57 1.98 0.65
CA LEU A 43 1.79 3.36 1.07
C LEU A 43 0.73 4.25 0.42
N LEU A 44 -0.04 4.96 1.24
CA LEU A 44 -0.97 5.99 0.83
C LEU A 44 -0.35 7.36 1.08
N VAL A 45 -0.36 8.21 0.04
CA VAL A 45 0.05 9.61 0.13
C VAL A 45 -1.08 10.47 -0.43
N ALA A 46 -1.72 11.29 0.39
CA ALA A 46 -2.78 12.20 -0.06
C ALA A 46 -2.37 13.67 0.09
N GLY A 47 -2.80 14.46 -0.90
CA GLY A 47 -2.62 15.91 -0.90
C GLY A 47 -3.51 16.61 0.11
N GLU A 48 -3.06 17.78 0.55
CA GLU A 48 -3.74 18.63 1.55
C GLU A 48 -4.88 19.46 0.95
N ASP A 49 -5.00 19.47 -0.38
CA ASP A 49 -5.88 20.39 -1.08
C ASP A 49 -7.34 19.97 -0.89
N ALA A 50 -8.10 20.76 -0.12
CA ALA A 50 -9.50 20.48 0.14
C ALA A 50 -10.36 20.52 -1.14
N GLU A 51 -9.90 21.21 -2.18
CA GLU A 51 -10.58 21.29 -3.47
C GLU A 51 -10.09 20.22 -4.46
N SER A 52 -8.94 19.59 -4.20
CA SER A 52 -8.39 18.49 -5.00
C SER A 52 -7.53 17.53 -4.15
N PRO A 53 -8.15 16.73 -3.27
CA PRO A 53 -7.47 15.94 -2.22
C PRO A 53 -6.80 14.66 -2.73
N GLY A 54 -6.38 14.66 -4.01
CA GLY A 54 -5.90 13.48 -4.73
C GLY A 54 -4.94 12.63 -3.89
N ALA A 55 -5.16 11.32 -3.93
CA ALA A 55 -4.38 10.34 -3.19
C ALA A 55 -3.69 9.39 -4.14
N MET A 56 -2.46 9.01 -3.80
CA MET A 56 -1.71 7.99 -4.50
C MET A 56 -1.53 6.79 -3.58
N LEU A 57 -1.86 5.60 -4.08
CA LEU A 57 -1.67 4.33 -3.42
C LEU A 57 -0.53 3.58 -4.10
N PHE A 58 0.59 3.43 -3.41
CA PHE A 58 1.76 2.68 -3.86
C PHE A 58 1.78 1.29 -3.24
N ARG A 59 2.28 0.32 -4.00
CA ARG A 59 2.44 -1.08 -3.62
C ARG A 59 3.93 -1.41 -3.65
N TYR A 60 4.46 -1.94 -2.55
CA TYR A 60 5.87 -2.34 -2.45
C TYR A 60 6.01 -3.76 -1.92
N THR A 61 7.06 -4.44 -2.37
CA THR A 61 7.59 -5.63 -1.68
C THR A 61 8.45 -5.20 -0.49
N ALA A 62 8.69 -6.12 0.44
CA ALA A 62 9.59 -5.93 1.57
C ALA A 62 11.05 -5.71 1.12
N HIS A 63 11.38 -6.08 -0.12
CA HIS A 63 12.69 -5.86 -0.74
C HIS A 63 12.79 -4.52 -1.50
N GLY A 64 11.73 -3.70 -1.48
CA GLY A 64 11.71 -2.38 -2.09
C GLY A 64 11.34 -2.37 -3.58
N GLU A 65 10.86 -3.48 -4.12
CA GLU A 65 10.37 -3.51 -5.50
C GLU A 65 8.97 -2.90 -5.56
N ILE A 66 8.70 -2.11 -6.60
CA ILE A 66 7.38 -1.52 -6.80
C ILE A 66 6.43 -2.53 -7.44
N GLY A 67 5.35 -2.87 -6.74
CA GLY A 67 4.24 -3.70 -7.22
C GLY A 67 3.17 -2.92 -7.98
N GLY A 68 3.34 -1.60 -8.12
CA GLY A 68 2.49 -0.69 -8.87
C GLY A 68 1.98 0.49 -8.04
N ASP A 69 1.38 1.47 -8.70
CA ASP A 69 0.74 2.62 -8.07
C ASP A 69 -0.63 2.90 -8.70
N THR A 70 -1.52 3.54 -7.95
CA THR A 70 -2.85 3.90 -8.42
C THR A 70 -3.26 5.23 -7.81
N TRP A 71 -3.69 6.15 -8.67
CA TRP A 71 -4.25 7.42 -8.25
C TRP A 71 -5.73 7.29 -7.93
N HIS A 72 -6.16 7.99 -6.88
CA HIS A 72 -7.53 8.06 -6.41
C HIS A 72 -7.95 9.51 -6.14
N PRO A 73 -9.25 9.85 -6.30
CA PRO A 73 -9.74 11.19 -5.99
C PRO A 73 -9.58 11.57 -4.52
N THR A 74 -9.69 10.61 -3.60
CA THR A 74 -9.54 10.84 -2.16
C THR A 74 -8.77 9.70 -1.48
N ALA A 75 -8.24 9.98 -0.27
CA ALA A 75 -7.64 8.96 0.58
C ALA A 75 -8.63 7.85 0.99
N ALA A 76 -9.91 8.18 1.15
CA ALA A 76 -10.94 7.20 1.47
C ALA A 76 -11.13 6.20 0.32
N ASP A 77 -11.19 6.68 -0.92
CA ASP A 77 -11.32 5.82 -2.11
C ASP A 77 -10.10 4.88 -2.26
N ALA A 78 -8.90 5.39 -1.98
CA ALA A 78 -7.68 4.59 -2.00
C ALA A 78 -7.72 3.46 -0.94
N ARG A 79 -8.20 3.76 0.28
CA ARG A 79 -8.35 2.76 1.35
C ARG A 79 -9.43 1.74 1.02
N GLU A 80 -10.54 2.16 0.41
CA GLU A 80 -11.61 1.27 -0.03
C GLU A 80 -11.11 0.31 -1.12
N GLN A 81 -10.40 0.83 -2.13
CA GLN A 81 -9.77 0.00 -3.17
C GLN A 81 -8.82 -1.03 -2.56
N ALA A 82 -7.97 -0.61 -1.63
CA ALA A 82 -7.07 -1.51 -0.92
C ALA A 82 -7.83 -2.60 -0.13
N GLY A 83 -8.92 -2.23 0.54
CA GLY A 83 -9.77 -3.17 1.27
C GLY A 83 -10.41 -4.22 0.35
N GLU A 84 -10.87 -3.83 -0.83
CA GLU A 84 -11.44 -4.75 -1.82
C GLU A 84 -10.39 -5.66 -2.48
N GLU A 85 -9.19 -5.13 -2.73
CA GLU A 85 -8.07 -5.83 -3.40
C GLU A 85 -7.39 -6.84 -2.47
N TYR A 86 -7.15 -6.46 -1.21
CA TYR A 86 -6.37 -7.25 -0.25
C TYR A 86 -7.23 -7.97 0.79
N ARG A 87 -8.48 -7.54 1.02
CA ARG A 87 -9.47 -8.17 1.92
C ARG A 87 -8.85 -8.53 3.27
N ASP A 88 -8.98 -9.79 3.69
CA ASP A 88 -8.49 -10.30 4.98
C ASP A 88 -6.96 -10.26 5.12
N ALA A 89 -6.22 -10.08 4.01
CA ALA A 89 -4.79 -9.90 4.06
C ALA A 89 -4.39 -8.43 4.34
N LEU A 90 -5.31 -7.47 4.24
CA LEU A 90 -5.00 -6.08 4.57
C LEU A 90 -4.88 -5.91 6.09
N GLY A 91 -3.68 -5.53 6.53
CA GLY A 91 -3.42 -5.16 7.92
C GLY A 91 -3.97 -3.79 8.29
N GLU A 92 -3.75 -3.39 9.54
CA GLU A 92 -4.14 -2.07 10.03
C GLU A 92 -3.35 -0.96 9.31
N TRP A 93 -4.02 0.16 9.04
CA TRP A 93 -3.41 1.38 8.53
C TRP A 93 -2.71 2.13 9.66
N ILE A 94 -1.46 2.50 9.44
CA ILE A 94 -0.60 3.19 10.40
C ILE A 94 -0.11 4.47 9.78
N ASP A 95 -0.29 5.59 10.48
CA ASP A 95 0.16 6.89 10.01
C ASP A 95 1.69 6.96 9.99
N VAL A 96 2.22 7.49 8.89
CA VAL A 96 3.66 7.76 8.74
C VAL A 96 3.95 9.10 9.45
N PRO A 97 4.87 9.11 10.43
CA PRO A 97 5.19 10.32 11.18
C PRO A 97 5.65 11.47 10.28
N ASP A 98 5.35 12.71 10.70
CA ASP A 98 5.59 13.85 9.82
C ASP A 98 7.06 14.16 9.55
N ASP A 99 7.91 13.81 10.51
CA ASP A 99 9.36 13.95 10.48
C ASP A 99 10.05 12.95 9.55
N VAL A 100 9.32 11.95 9.04
CA VAL A 100 9.83 11.04 8.01
C VAL A 100 9.98 11.79 6.69
N ALA A 101 11.22 11.99 6.26
CA ALA A 101 11.54 12.69 5.01
C ALA A 101 11.16 11.87 3.76
N ASP A 102 11.27 10.55 3.82
CA ASP A 102 10.96 9.63 2.73
C ASP A 102 9.98 8.55 3.20
N ALA A 103 8.70 8.75 2.88
CA ALA A 103 7.64 7.82 3.24
C ALA A 103 7.72 6.49 2.46
N HIS A 104 8.35 6.47 1.29
CA HIS A 104 8.53 5.25 0.49
C HIS A 104 9.57 4.35 1.14
N ALA A 105 10.74 4.91 1.47
CA ALA A 105 11.78 4.19 2.19
C ALA A 105 11.27 3.67 3.54
N PHE A 106 10.51 4.49 4.26
CA PHE A 106 9.88 4.10 5.52
C PHE A 106 8.93 2.91 5.35
N ALA A 107 8.05 2.93 4.34
CA ALA A 107 7.11 1.84 4.09
C ALA A 107 7.83 0.50 3.83
N VAL A 108 8.86 0.51 2.99
CA VAL A 108 9.66 -0.69 2.67
C VAL A 108 10.39 -1.19 3.90
N GLN A 109 11.07 -0.32 4.64
CA GLN A 109 11.78 -0.69 5.85
C GLN A 109 10.83 -1.28 6.89
N TYR A 110 9.66 -0.66 7.09
CA TYR A 110 8.64 -1.13 8.02
C TYR A 110 8.14 -2.54 7.68
N ALA A 111 8.01 -2.83 6.38
CA ALA A 111 7.64 -4.16 5.88
C ALA A 111 8.75 -5.19 6.13
N ALA A 112 9.99 -4.87 5.76
CA ALA A 112 11.14 -5.73 5.98
C ALA A 112 11.29 -6.10 7.46
N GLU A 113 11.26 -5.12 8.37
CA GLU A 113 11.42 -5.35 9.81
C GLU A 113 10.32 -6.24 10.41
N ARG A 114 9.08 -6.14 9.91
CA ARG A 114 7.95 -6.91 10.44
C ARG A 114 7.75 -8.27 9.79
N LEU A 115 8.25 -8.47 8.58
CA LEU A 115 8.13 -9.73 7.86
C LEU A 115 9.36 -10.61 8.06
N ASP A 116 10.57 -10.04 8.11
CA ASP A 116 11.78 -10.79 8.46
C ASP A 116 11.70 -11.31 9.91
N GLY A 117 11.10 -10.52 10.83
CA GLY A 117 10.86 -10.96 12.21
C GLY A 117 9.80 -12.07 12.37
N ARG A 118 9.12 -12.49 11.30
CA ARG A 118 8.19 -13.63 11.32
C ARG A 118 8.84 -14.97 10.97
N ASP A 119 10.06 -14.98 10.41
CA ASP A 119 10.76 -16.21 10.00
C ASP A 119 11.45 -16.93 11.18
N ASP A 120 11.52 -16.30 12.35
CA ASP A 120 12.20 -16.82 13.55
C ASP A 120 11.29 -17.60 14.55
N ARG A 121 10.16 -18.20 14.13
CA ARG A 121 9.29 -18.97 15.05
C ARG A 121 8.82 -20.34 14.58
#